data_AF-A0AAU3ZM89-F1
#
_entry.id   AF-A0AAU3ZM89-F1
#
_cell.length_a   1.000
_cell.length_b   1.000
_cell.length_c   1.000
_cell.angle_alpha   90.00
_cell.angle_beta   90.00
_cell.angle_gamma   90.00
#
_symmetry.space_group_name_H-M   'P 1'
#
loop_
_entity.id
_entity.type
_entity.pdbx_description
1 polymer ?
#
loop_
_entity_poly.entity_id
_entity_poly.type
_entity_poly.pdbx_seq_one_letter_code
_entity_poly.pdbx_strand_id
1 'polypeptide(L)'
;MRLSRARRRRGGWRRALKLLPVVAVTVATTLVGSSNAGATVPSAPSGFTLTWSDDFNGASGTGIDQGLWKYDTGAGSTFGTGEIETMTSSTSNVYYDGQSHLVLQALHSGSDPASGWTSGRVETQAATFGAPAGGVVRIESVLQQPNVNTANGAGYWPAFWMLGSTLRSGVTWPKSGEVDIMEDINGRSSDFSTIHCGVNPGGPCNESTGIGSGERACAGCQTGFHDYAVEIDRSVSPEQVRFYLDGSNFFTVNANQVDATTWADAIDHPFFIIDDLAIGGGFPAAFGGGPNGATVSGGKLVIDSVAVYNKGPGSGSGGSVTGQTITGPGGKCVDVAGDDTGGDGTAVQLWDCQTAAKDQHWTWSGQTLQTLGKCLDIAGGNSAAGTKLQLATCNSGGYQNWVRQGNGSLKNPTSGRCIDSPSGATANGTRLQIYDCNGADAQKFAIGTPIYGPGGKCVDVAGDDTGGDGTAVQLWDCQQTTSLDQKWTWSGQTLRTLGKCLDIAGGINANGTKLQLATCNSGGYQNWVVDADGSISNPTTGRCIDSPSGATANGTRLQIYDCNGSPAQKFTLA
;
A
#
# COMPACT_ATOMS: atom_id res chain seq x y z
N MET A 1 -48.37 74.54 34.32
CA MET A 1 -47.52 73.73 35.22
C MET A 1 -46.79 72.71 34.37
N ARG A 2 -45.44 72.81 34.29
CA ARG A 2 -44.41 71.83 33.80
C ARG A 2 -44.58 71.25 32.37
N LEU A 3 -43.74 71.66 31.39
CA LEU A 3 -42.46 71.03 30.95
C LEU A 3 -42.70 69.59 30.42
N SER A 4 -42.36 69.16 29.19
CA SER A 4 -41.07 69.32 28.49
C SER A 4 -41.10 68.85 27.00
N ARG A 5 -40.27 69.54 26.20
CA ARG A 5 -39.55 69.27 24.90
C ARG A 5 -39.57 67.81 24.34
N ALA A 6 -39.47 67.54 23.03
CA ALA A 6 -38.57 68.14 22.03
C ALA A 6 -39.03 67.93 20.56
N ARG A 7 -38.53 68.82 19.67
CA ARG A 7 -38.82 68.97 18.23
C ARG A 7 -38.18 67.89 17.34
N ARG A 8 -38.87 67.49 16.27
CA ARG A 8 -38.28 67.13 14.97
C ARG A 8 -38.90 68.00 13.87
N ARG A 9 -38.09 68.82 13.18
CA ARG A 9 -38.51 69.64 12.04
C ARG A 9 -38.28 68.89 10.73
N ARG A 10 -39.32 68.87 9.90
CA ARG A 10 -39.34 68.41 8.51
C ARG A 10 -38.84 69.51 7.56
N GLY A 11 -38.18 69.10 6.49
CA GLY A 11 -38.00 69.80 5.21
C GLY A 11 -37.26 68.81 4.31
N GLY A 12 -37.77 68.27 3.22
CA GLY A 12 -38.75 68.77 2.26
C GLY A 12 -37.99 69.50 1.17
N TRP A 13 -37.66 68.82 0.06
CA TRP A 13 -37.39 69.42 -1.25
C TRP A 13 -37.77 68.47 -2.39
N ARG A 14 -38.32 69.08 -3.44
CA ARG A 14 -39.05 68.49 -4.56
C ARG A 14 -38.12 68.10 -5.70
N ARG A 15 -38.63 67.15 -6.47
CA ARG A 15 -38.06 66.44 -7.63
C ARG A 15 -37.70 67.36 -8.81
N ALA A 16 -36.65 66.98 -9.53
CA ALA A 16 -36.51 67.24 -10.96
C ALA A 16 -36.47 65.89 -11.70
N LEU A 17 -37.34 65.76 -12.70
CA LEU A 17 -37.56 64.58 -13.53
C LEU A 17 -36.41 64.47 -14.56
N LYS A 18 -35.77 63.30 -14.67
CA LYS A 18 -35.01 62.90 -15.85
C LYS A 18 -35.45 61.49 -16.25
N LEU A 19 -35.93 61.34 -17.48
CA LEU A 19 -36.13 60.05 -18.13
C LEU A 19 -34.77 59.37 -18.29
N LEU A 20 -34.66 58.14 -17.79
CA LEU A 20 -33.54 57.22 -18.00
C LEU A 20 -34.08 55.95 -18.66
N PRO A 21 -33.29 55.32 -19.55
CA PRO A 21 -33.73 54.21 -20.38
C PRO A 21 -33.98 52.97 -19.52
N VAL A 22 -35.00 52.19 -19.90
CA VAL A 22 -35.25 50.86 -19.34
C VAL A 22 -34.11 49.95 -19.77
N VAL A 23 -33.13 49.77 -18.88
CA VAL A 23 -32.18 48.66 -18.97
C VAL A 23 -32.89 47.46 -18.33
N ALA A 24 -33.26 46.48 -19.15
CA ALA A 24 -33.68 45.19 -18.67
C ALA A 24 -32.48 44.55 -17.94
N VAL A 25 -32.52 44.56 -16.61
CA VAL A 25 -31.60 43.79 -15.78
C VAL A 25 -32.08 42.35 -15.84
N THR A 26 -31.52 41.56 -16.74
CA THR A 26 -31.53 40.11 -16.63
C THR A 26 -30.75 39.78 -15.35
N VAL A 27 -31.47 39.47 -14.27
CA VAL A 27 -30.87 38.82 -13.10
C VAL A 27 -30.49 37.42 -13.58
N ALA A 28 -29.26 37.27 -14.05
CA ALA A 28 -28.65 35.96 -14.16
C ALA A 28 -28.52 35.45 -12.72
N THR A 29 -29.48 34.64 -12.28
CA THR A 29 -29.30 33.77 -11.12
C THR A 29 -28.11 32.89 -11.44
N THR A 30 -26.94 33.29 -10.97
CA THR A 30 -25.82 32.38 -10.80
C THR A 30 -26.30 31.34 -9.81
N LEU A 31 -26.77 30.20 -10.33
CA LEU A 31 -26.73 28.94 -9.62
C LEU A 31 -25.26 28.74 -9.27
N VAL A 32 -24.87 29.19 -8.09
CA VAL A 32 -23.70 28.63 -7.43
C VAL A 32 -24.12 27.20 -7.15
N GLY A 33 -23.84 26.32 -8.11
CA GLY A 33 -23.86 24.90 -7.83
C GLY A 33 -22.87 24.72 -6.70
N SER A 34 -23.37 24.42 -5.51
CA SER A 34 -22.55 23.81 -4.48
C SER A 34 -21.94 22.59 -5.15
N SER A 35 -20.65 22.67 -5.50
CA SER A 35 -19.88 21.47 -5.72
C SER A 35 -19.98 20.70 -4.42
N ASN A 36 -20.76 19.64 -4.40
CA ASN A 36 -20.58 18.59 -3.40
C ASN A 36 -19.11 18.21 -3.53
N ALA A 37 -18.28 18.65 -2.59
CA ALA A 37 -17.02 17.99 -2.34
C ALA A 37 -17.43 16.60 -1.87
N GLY A 38 -17.48 15.65 -2.81
CA GLY A 38 -17.67 14.25 -2.45
C GLY A 38 -16.54 13.86 -1.50
N ALA A 39 -16.86 13.04 -0.50
CA ALA A 39 -15.86 12.35 0.31
C ALA A 39 -14.75 11.83 -0.61
N THR A 40 -13.49 12.13 -0.26
CA THR A 40 -12.34 11.67 -1.03
C THR A 40 -11.49 10.84 -0.10
N VAL A 41 -11.31 9.57 -0.46
CA VAL A 41 -10.29 8.68 0.12
C VAL A 41 -8.99 9.48 0.31
N PRO A 42 -8.42 9.51 1.52
CA PRO A 42 -7.20 10.26 1.78
C PRO A 42 -6.09 9.89 0.79
N SER A 43 -5.29 10.89 0.40
CA SER A 43 -4.14 10.63 -0.45
C SER A 43 -3.16 9.71 0.27
N ALA A 44 -2.62 8.73 -0.44
CA ALA A 44 -1.65 7.80 0.13
C ALA A 44 -0.50 8.55 0.85
N PRO A 45 -0.16 8.19 2.10
CA PRO A 45 0.98 8.76 2.78
C PRO A 45 2.28 8.55 1.99
N SER A 46 3.27 9.41 2.24
CA SER A 46 4.54 9.35 1.53
C SER A 46 5.16 7.95 1.54
N GLY A 47 5.43 7.40 0.36
CA GLY A 47 6.03 6.07 0.18
C GLY A 47 5.02 4.91 0.17
N PHE A 48 3.74 5.18 0.41
CA PHE A 48 2.66 4.21 0.26
C PHE A 48 1.94 4.38 -1.08
N THR A 49 1.38 3.28 -1.58
CA THR A 49 0.49 3.23 -2.75
C THR A 49 -0.88 2.77 -2.29
N LEU A 50 -1.95 3.46 -2.72
CA LEU A 50 -3.32 3.00 -2.50
C LEU A 50 -3.55 1.69 -3.25
N THR A 51 -3.89 0.61 -2.54
CA THR A 51 -4.11 -0.73 -3.10
C THR A 51 -5.55 -1.18 -3.05
N TRP A 52 -6.35 -0.63 -2.13
CA TRP A 52 -7.78 -0.86 -2.04
C TRP A 52 -8.46 0.30 -1.30
N SER A 53 -9.70 0.64 -1.66
CA SER A 53 -10.52 1.59 -0.91
C SER A 53 -12.00 1.43 -1.21
N ASP A 54 -12.83 1.94 -0.30
CA ASP A 54 -14.23 2.27 -0.52
C ASP A 54 -14.51 3.68 0.04
N ASP A 55 -15.15 4.52 -0.77
CA ASP A 55 -15.59 5.89 -0.42
C ASP A 55 -17.10 5.96 -0.14
N PHE A 56 -17.76 4.79 -0.12
CA PHE A 56 -19.17 4.62 0.19
C PHE A 56 -20.10 5.51 -0.62
N ASN A 57 -19.71 5.82 -1.85
CA ASN A 57 -20.55 6.58 -2.78
C ASN A 57 -21.75 5.74 -3.22
N GLY A 58 -22.91 6.01 -2.64
CA GLY A 58 -24.16 5.34 -2.97
C GLY A 58 -25.38 6.22 -2.72
N ALA A 59 -26.51 5.84 -3.32
CA ALA A 59 -27.75 6.58 -3.16
C ALA A 59 -28.26 6.49 -1.72
N SER A 60 -28.85 7.58 -1.23
CA SER A 60 -29.41 7.61 0.13
C SER A 60 -30.41 6.47 0.37
N GLY A 61 -30.23 5.75 1.49
CA GLY A 61 -31.09 4.66 1.93
C GLY A 61 -30.85 3.31 1.25
N THR A 62 -29.82 3.17 0.40
CA THR A 62 -29.43 1.88 -0.17
C THR A 62 -28.42 1.16 0.72
N GLY A 63 -28.38 -0.17 0.66
CA GLY A 63 -27.38 -0.97 1.39
C GLY A 63 -25.99 -0.98 0.73
N ILE A 64 -25.05 -1.65 1.38
CA ILE A 64 -23.64 -1.76 0.96
C ILE A 64 -23.45 -2.41 -0.43
N ASP A 65 -22.35 -2.08 -1.11
CA ASP A 65 -21.85 -2.85 -2.26
C ASP A 65 -21.40 -4.25 -1.81
N GLN A 66 -22.19 -5.27 -2.13
CA GLN A 66 -21.91 -6.66 -1.75
C GLN A 66 -20.77 -7.31 -2.54
N GLY A 67 -20.23 -6.63 -3.57
CA GLY A 67 -18.97 -7.01 -4.21
C GLY A 67 -17.75 -6.66 -3.37
N LEU A 68 -17.86 -5.67 -2.48
CA LEU A 68 -16.79 -5.20 -1.59
C LEU A 68 -16.98 -5.66 -0.16
N TRP A 69 -18.22 -5.70 0.32
CA TRP A 69 -18.59 -5.99 1.71
C TRP A 69 -19.60 -7.13 1.82
N LYS A 70 -19.76 -7.68 3.01
CA LYS A 70 -20.85 -8.58 3.35
C LYS A 70 -21.40 -8.25 4.73
N TYR A 71 -22.67 -8.54 4.93
CA TYR A 71 -23.34 -8.38 6.22
C TYR A 71 -23.06 -9.58 7.11
N ASP A 72 -22.66 -9.33 8.34
CA ASP A 72 -22.78 -10.31 9.42
C ASP A 72 -24.11 -10.06 10.13
N THR A 73 -24.97 -11.07 10.15
CA THR A 73 -26.33 -10.95 10.70
C THR A 73 -26.59 -12.04 11.72
N GLY A 74 -27.41 -11.73 12.72
CA GLY A 74 -27.72 -12.65 13.79
C GLY A 74 -27.76 -11.98 15.16
N ALA A 75 -27.96 -12.78 16.20
CA ALA A 75 -27.96 -12.28 17.57
C ALA A 75 -26.54 -11.92 18.00
N GLY A 76 -26.39 -10.74 18.59
CA GLY A 76 -25.16 -10.18 19.15
C GLY A 76 -24.39 -11.16 20.04
N SER A 77 -25.16 -11.92 20.84
CA SER A 77 -24.63 -12.95 21.75
C SER A 77 -23.85 -14.07 21.06
N THR A 78 -23.89 -14.17 19.74
CA THR A 78 -23.10 -15.14 18.95
C THR A 78 -21.73 -14.62 18.53
N PHE A 79 -21.44 -13.32 18.68
CA PHE A 79 -20.15 -12.70 18.35
C PHE A 79 -19.12 -12.75 19.48
N GLY A 80 -19.42 -13.42 20.59
CA GLY A 80 -18.43 -13.80 21.62
C GLY A 80 -18.17 -12.75 22.70
N THR A 81 -18.78 -11.57 22.60
CA THR A 81 -18.55 -10.43 23.51
C THR A 81 -19.66 -10.24 24.57
N GLY A 82 -20.79 -10.93 24.39
CA GLY A 82 -21.99 -10.78 25.23
C GLY A 82 -22.85 -9.56 24.88
N GLU A 83 -22.60 -8.93 23.72
CA GLU A 83 -23.46 -7.90 23.14
C GLU A 83 -24.89 -8.43 22.84
N ILE A 84 -25.87 -7.53 22.79
CA ILE A 84 -27.30 -7.90 22.92
C ILE A 84 -28.18 -7.48 21.74
N GLU A 85 -27.64 -6.70 20.80
CA GLU A 85 -28.36 -6.33 19.59
C GLU A 85 -28.58 -7.52 18.66
N THR A 86 -29.43 -7.35 17.66
CA THR A 86 -29.45 -8.21 16.48
C THR A 86 -28.80 -7.45 15.34
N MET A 87 -27.68 -7.94 14.83
CA MET A 87 -27.06 -7.40 13.62
C MET A 87 -27.92 -7.75 12.40
N THR A 88 -28.22 -6.76 11.55
CA THR A 88 -29.14 -6.94 10.41
C THR A 88 -28.55 -6.40 9.11
N SER A 89 -29.09 -6.87 7.98
CA SER A 89 -28.86 -6.31 6.65
C SER A 89 -29.92 -5.28 6.23
N SER A 90 -30.74 -4.82 7.17
CA SER A 90 -31.79 -3.82 6.90
C SER A 90 -31.16 -2.45 6.70
N THR A 91 -31.67 -1.68 5.73
CA THR A 91 -31.28 -0.28 5.53
C THR A 91 -31.77 0.66 6.64
N SER A 92 -32.50 0.14 7.64
CA SER A 92 -32.72 0.86 8.89
C SER A 92 -31.48 0.87 9.80
N ASN A 93 -30.59 -0.10 9.63
CA ASN A 93 -29.36 -0.25 10.41
C ASN A 93 -28.10 0.01 9.57
N VAL A 94 -28.06 -0.42 8.30
CA VAL A 94 -26.86 -0.31 7.46
C VAL A 94 -27.22 0.31 6.11
N TYR A 95 -26.80 1.54 5.86
CA TYR A 95 -27.17 2.26 4.64
C TYR A 95 -26.17 3.33 4.24
N TYR A 96 -26.15 3.66 2.95
CA TYR A 96 -25.53 4.88 2.44
C TYR A 96 -26.43 6.08 2.70
N ASP A 97 -25.86 7.19 3.16
CA ASP A 97 -26.65 8.40 3.47
C ASP A 97 -26.88 9.32 2.26
N GLY A 98 -26.27 9.02 1.11
CA GLY A 98 -26.31 9.85 -0.10
C GLY A 98 -25.28 10.98 -0.13
N GLN A 99 -24.38 11.04 0.84
CA GLN A 99 -23.30 12.02 0.98
C GLN A 99 -21.92 11.34 0.93
N SER A 100 -21.85 10.13 0.36
CA SER A 100 -20.65 9.28 0.34
C SER A 100 -20.21 8.81 1.73
N HIS A 101 -21.17 8.40 2.57
CA HIS A 101 -20.86 7.73 3.83
C HIS A 101 -21.65 6.43 3.98
N LEU A 102 -21.03 5.43 4.59
CA LEU A 102 -21.71 4.28 5.18
C LEU A 102 -22.16 4.63 6.60
N VAL A 103 -23.39 4.30 6.94
CA VAL A 103 -23.95 4.51 8.28
C VAL A 103 -24.33 3.17 8.90
N LEU A 104 -23.75 2.88 10.07
CA LEU A 104 -24.22 1.83 10.98
C LEU A 104 -25.01 2.48 12.10
N GLN A 105 -26.30 2.19 12.18
CA GLN A 105 -27.24 2.83 13.11
C GLN A 105 -27.81 1.80 14.09
N ALA A 106 -27.66 2.07 15.38
CA ALA A 106 -28.28 1.30 16.44
C ALA A 106 -29.71 1.77 16.68
N LEU A 107 -30.66 0.83 16.74
CA LEU A 107 -32.07 1.10 16.95
C LEU A 107 -32.59 0.26 18.12
N HIS A 108 -33.30 0.89 19.04
CA HIS A 108 -34.01 0.24 20.12
C HIS A 108 -35.52 0.25 19.90
N SER A 109 -36.16 -0.86 20.26
CA SER A 109 -37.61 -1.00 20.30
C SER A 109 -38.06 -1.64 21.61
N GLY A 110 -39.19 -1.19 22.15
CA GLY A 110 -39.72 -1.66 23.43
C GLY A 110 -39.36 -0.75 24.60
N SER A 111 -39.51 -1.27 25.83
CA SER A 111 -39.31 -0.51 27.07
C SER A 111 -38.20 -1.07 27.98
N ASP A 112 -37.75 -2.30 27.68
CA ASP A 112 -36.63 -2.92 28.38
C ASP A 112 -35.31 -2.50 27.70
N PRO A 113 -34.42 -1.76 28.39
CA PRO A 113 -33.16 -1.34 27.80
C PRO A 113 -32.20 -2.51 27.50
N ALA A 114 -32.41 -3.69 28.11
CA ALA A 114 -31.56 -4.87 27.94
C ALA A 114 -32.01 -5.80 26.80
N SER A 115 -32.99 -5.40 25.98
CA SER A 115 -33.45 -6.18 24.82
C SER A 115 -34.03 -5.29 23.72
N GLY A 116 -34.29 -5.85 22.54
CA GLY A 116 -34.97 -5.12 21.45
C GLY A 116 -34.07 -4.17 20.65
N TRP A 117 -32.75 -4.32 20.76
CA TRP A 117 -31.76 -3.59 19.97
C TRP A 117 -31.50 -4.26 18.62
N THR A 118 -31.33 -3.46 17.56
CA THR A 118 -30.76 -3.87 16.28
C THR A 118 -29.63 -2.95 15.88
N SER A 119 -28.65 -3.47 15.15
CA SER A 119 -27.52 -2.68 14.66
C SER A 119 -26.95 -3.27 13.37
N GLY A 120 -25.78 -2.77 12.96
CA GLY A 120 -25.05 -3.18 11.76
C GLY A 120 -23.65 -3.69 12.09
N ARG A 121 -23.26 -4.74 11.37
CA ARG A 121 -21.90 -5.27 11.30
C ARG A 121 -21.62 -5.67 9.86
N VAL A 122 -20.53 -5.19 9.31
CA VAL A 122 -20.09 -5.50 7.94
C VAL A 122 -18.62 -5.86 7.93
N GLU A 123 -18.26 -6.76 7.03
CA GLU A 123 -16.85 -7.09 6.81
C GLU A 123 -16.52 -7.17 5.33
N THR A 124 -15.26 -6.93 4.97
CA THR A 124 -14.83 -6.94 3.57
C THR A 124 -14.92 -8.34 2.98
N GLN A 125 -15.34 -8.45 1.73
CA GLN A 125 -15.24 -9.71 0.96
C GLN A 125 -13.77 -10.13 0.84
N ALA A 126 -12.89 -9.17 0.56
CA ALA A 126 -11.45 -9.38 0.53
C ALA A 126 -10.92 -9.74 1.93
N ALA A 127 -9.96 -10.66 1.95
CA ALA A 127 -9.18 -11.03 3.13
C ALA A 127 -7.69 -11.08 2.76
N THR A 128 -7.25 -10.07 2.01
CA THR A 128 -5.92 -10.00 1.37
C THR A 128 -5.08 -8.83 1.87
N PHE A 129 -5.53 -8.12 2.91
CA PHE A 129 -4.88 -6.93 3.40
C PHE A 129 -3.76 -7.29 4.35
N GLY A 130 -2.51 -7.00 3.99
CA GLY A 130 -1.36 -7.36 4.80
C GLY A 130 -0.08 -6.81 4.20
N ALA A 131 0.99 -6.84 4.98
CA ALA A 131 2.33 -6.51 4.51
C ALA A 131 3.09 -7.79 4.12
N PRO A 132 3.75 -7.83 2.95
CA PRO A 132 4.80 -8.83 2.74
C PRO A 132 5.95 -8.56 3.73
N ALA A 133 6.76 -9.58 4.02
CA ALA A 133 7.99 -9.41 4.79
C ALA A 133 8.85 -8.30 4.17
N GLY A 134 9.37 -7.39 4.99
CA GLY A 134 10.10 -6.21 4.55
C GLY A 134 9.23 -5.00 4.19
N GLY A 135 7.91 -5.17 4.04
CA GLY A 135 6.99 -4.10 3.64
C GLY A 135 6.17 -3.52 4.80
N VAL A 136 5.31 -2.56 4.48
CA VAL A 136 4.35 -1.96 5.41
C VAL A 136 2.97 -1.97 4.75
N VAL A 137 1.93 -2.29 5.52
CA VAL A 137 0.54 -2.02 5.14
C VAL A 137 0.00 -0.98 6.10
N ARG A 138 -0.72 0.01 5.57
CA ARG A 138 -1.50 0.97 6.33
C ARG A 138 -2.97 0.70 6.02
N ILE A 139 -3.77 0.49 7.06
CA ILE A 139 -5.22 0.36 6.97
C ILE A 139 -5.79 1.55 7.73
N GLU A 140 -6.68 2.29 7.08
CA GLU A 140 -7.15 3.60 7.52
C GLU A 140 -8.66 3.71 7.31
N SER A 141 -9.35 4.36 8.24
CA SER A 141 -10.74 4.75 8.11
C SER A 141 -10.95 6.17 8.61
N VAL A 142 -11.67 6.96 7.82
CA VAL A 142 -12.16 8.27 8.25
C VAL A 142 -13.59 8.07 8.73
N LEU A 143 -13.84 8.26 10.02
CA LEU A 143 -15.15 8.01 10.60
C LEU A 143 -15.50 8.99 11.72
N GLN A 144 -16.80 9.13 11.97
CA GLN A 144 -17.38 9.83 13.11
C GLN A 144 -18.05 8.79 14.01
N GLN A 145 -17.66 8.76 15.28
CA GLN A 145 -18.27 7.92 16.31
C GLN A 145 -19.73 8.32 16.58
N PRO A 146 -20.56 7.43 17.13
CA PRO A 146 -21.90 7.77 17.59
C PRO A 146 -21.93 9.04 18.43
N ASN A 147 -22.73 10.03 17.98
CA ASN A 147 -22.93 11.29 18.68
C ASN A 147 -23.83 11.12 19.93
N VAL A 148 -23.34 10.33 20.86
CA VAL A 148 -23.85 10.10 22.21
C VAL A 148 -22.74 10.46 23.19
N ASN A 149 -23.08 10.60 24.47
CA ASN A 149 -22.13 10.93 25.53
C ASN A 149 -22.32 10.00 26.73
N THR A 150 -21.46 10.13 27.74
CA THR A 150 -21.51 9.29 28.95
C THR A 150 -22.83 9.35 29.74
N ALA A 151 -23.72 10.32 29.49
CA ALA A 151 -25.04 10.37 30.11
C ALA A 151 -26.11 9.55 29.37
N ASN A 152 -25.94 9.29 28.08
CA ASN A 152 -26.96 8.65 27.22
C ASN A 152 -26.42 7.58 26.26
N GLY A 153 -25.11 7.33 26.27
CA GLY A 153 -24.40 6.41 25.39
C GLY A 153 -24.04 5.09 26.06
N ALA A 154 -24.50 4.83 27.28
CA ALA A 154 -24.17 3.59 27.99
C ALA A 154 -24.51 2.35 27.15
N GLY A 155 -23.54 1.47 26.91
CA GLY A 155 -23.69 0.28 26.07
C GLY A 155 -23.31 0.46 24.60
N TYR A 156 -23.19 1.68 24.07
CA TYR A 156 -22.67 1.87 22.71
C TYR A 156 -21.22 1.40 22.61
N TRP A 157 -20.90 0.62 21.58
CA TRP A 157 -19.56 0.13 21.28
C TRP A 157 -19.32 0.15 19.75
N PRO A 158 -18.95 1.30 19.17
CA PRO A 158 -18.46 1.35 17.79
C PRO A 158 -17.07 0.70 17.68
N ALA A 159 -16.83 -0.01 16.58
CA ALA A 159 -15.52 -0.58 16.28
C ALA A 159 -15.16 -0.50 14.78
N PHE A 160 -13.88 -0.25 14.51
CA PHE A 160 -13.20 -0.40 13.22
C PHE A 160 -11.93 -1.23 13.45
N TRP A 161 -11.89 -2.41 12.88
CA TRP A 161 -10.93 -3.45 13.29
C TRP A 161 -10.70 -4.47 12.18
N MET A 162 -9.81 -5.42 12.44
CA MET A 162 -9.51 -6.48 11.48
C MET A 162 -9.23 -7.81 12.15
N LEU A 163 -9.61 -8.87 11.46
CA LEU A 163 -9.34 -10.27 11.84
C LEU A 163 -8.45 -10.93 10.80
N GLY A 164 -7.54 -11.78 11.26
CA GLY A 164 -6.67 -12.53 10.37
C GLY A 164 -7.49 -13.42 9.43
N SER A 165 -7.10 -13.40 8.15
CA SER A 165 -7.71 -14.20 7.07
C SER A 165 -7.76 -15.70 7.39
N THR A 166 -6.85 -16.16 8.25
CA THR A 166 -6.74 -17.55 8.71
C THR A 166 -7.97 -18.00 9.50
N LEU A 167 -8.71 -17.06 10.13
CA LEU A 167 -9.99 -17.31 10.77
C LEU A 167 -11.01 -17.92 9.81
N ARG A 168 -11.08 -17.40 8.58
CA ARG A 168 -11.96 -17.92 7.52
C ARG A 168 -11.56 -19.32 7.04
N SER A 169 -10.34 -19.77 7.37
CA SER A 169 -9.82 -21.11 7.07
C SER A 169 -9.75 -22.05 8.27
N GLY A 170 -10.32 -21.66 9.41
CA GLY A 170 -10.49 -22.52 10.59
C GLY A 170 -9.47 -22.34 11.71
N VAL A 171 -8.57 -21.35 11.64
CA VAL A 171 -7.78 -20.95 12.82
C VAL A 171 -8.70 -20.21 13.78
N THR A 172 -8.68 -20.55 15.07
CA THR A 172 -9.59 -19.94 16.05
C THR A 172 -9.01 -18.67 16.66
N TRP A 173 -9.86 -17.73 17.06
CA TRP A 173 -9.48 -16.60 17.90
C TRP A 173 -8.91 -17.06 19.26
N PRO A 174 -7.92 -16.36 19.86
CA PRO A 174 -7.22 -15.18 19.34
C PRO A 174 -6.00 -15.55 18.48
N LYS A 175 -5.75 -16.85 18.28
CA LYS A 175 -4.59 -17.34 17.53
C LYS A 175 -4.55 -16.79 16.10
N SER A 176 -5.70 -16.58 15.47
CA SER A 176 -5.79 -16.03 14.12
C SER A 176 -5.33 -14.57 14.00
N GLY A 177 -5.09 -13.88 15.11
CA GLY A 177 -4.78 -12.46 15.14
C GLY A 177 -6.01 -11.57 14.98
N GLU A 178 -6.08 -10.54 15.83
CA GLU A 178 -7.04 -9.45 15.78
C GLU A 178 -6.29 -8.14 16.02
N VAL A 179 -6.63 -7.11 15.25
CA VAL A 179 -6.08 -5.77 15.41
C VAL A 179 -7.24 -4.77 15.43
N ASP A 180 -7.53 -4.27 16.62
CA ASP A 180 -8.57 -3.27 16.85
C ASP A 180 -7.97 -1.89 16.64
N ILE A 181 -8.37 -1.24 15.54
CA ILE A 181 -7.79 0.03 15.12
C ILE A 181 -8.43 1.16 15.91
N MET A 182 -9.76 1.11 16.04
CA MET A 182 -10.55 2.02 16.84
C MET A 182 -11.68 1.25 17.53
N GLU A 183 -11.74 1.36 18.84
CA GLU A 183 -12.91 1.07 19.64
C GLU A 183 -13.23 2.28 20.53
N ASP A 184 -14.52 2.58 20.72
CA ASP A 184 -15.01 3.46 21.80
C ASP A 184 -16.09 2.70 22.56
N ILE A 185 -16.36 3.13 23.78
CA ILE A 185 -17.45 2.57 24.58
C ILE A 185 -18.19 3.67 25.31
N ASN A 186 -19.48 3.45 25.57
CA ASN A 186 -20.28 4.27 26.49
C ASN A 186 -20.38 5.76 26.13
N GLY A 187 -20.09 6.16 24.89
CA GLY A 187 -20.07 7.56 24.47
C GLY A 187 -18.98 8.38 25.17
N ARG A 188 -17.79 7.81 25.34
CA ARG A 188 -16.71 8.45 26.12
C ARG A 188 -15.90 9.47 25.33
N SER A 189 -16.01 9.45 24.01
CA SER A 189 -15.19 10.28 23.10
C SER A 189 -13.75 9.86 23.23
N SER A 190 -13.52 8.56 23.12
CA SER A 190 -12.23 7.94 23.32
C SER A 190 -11.88 7.01 22.19
N ASP A 191 -10.64 6.56 22.19
CA ASP A 191 -10.07 5.61 21.26
C ASP A 191 -9.29 4.58 22.06
N PHE A 192 -9.57 3.31 21.80
CA PHE A 192 -8.84 2.17 22.28
C PHE A 192 -8.34 1.40 21.05
N SER A 193 -7.04 1.07 21.04
CA SER A 193 -6.47 0.18 20.04
C SER A 193 -5.80 -1.00 20.71
N THR A 194 -6.02 -2.19 20.17
CA THR A 194 -5.63 -3.44 20.81
C THR A 194 -5.13 -4.44 19.78
N ILE A 195 -4.23 -5.33 20.21
CA ILE A 195 -3.91 -6.55 19.47
C ILE A 195 -4.29 -7.74 20.34
N HIS A 196 -5.07 -8.66 19.78
CA HIS A 196 -5.34 -9.97 20.39
C HIS A 196 -4.56 -11.06 19.65
N CYS A 197 -3.93 -11.94 20.43
CA CYS A 197 -3.05 -12.99 19.92
C CYS A 197 -2.84 -14.16 20.90
N GLY A 198 -2.36 -15.28 20.39
CA GLY A 198 -1.98 -16.43 21.20
C GLY A 198 -3.17 -17.23 21.72
N VAL A 199 -3.41 -17.23 23.03
CA VAL A 199 -4.40 -18.11 23.69
C VAL A 199 -5.27 -17.34 24.67
N ASN A 200 -6.56 -17.68 24.72
CA ASN A 200 -7.51 -17.13 25.69
C ASN A 200 -7.97 -18.21 26.68
N PRO A 201 -7.99 -17.96 28.01
CA PRO A 201 -7.56 -16.73 28.69
C PRO A 201 -6.04 -16.64 28.97
N GLY A 202 -5.57 -15.41 29.17
CA GLY A 202 -4.20 -15.08 29.51
C GLY A 202 -3.28 -15.13 28.29
N GLY A 203 -2.28 -16.02 28.34
CA GLY A 203 -1.32 -16.13 27.25
C GLY A 203 -0.41 -14.90 27.11
N PRO A 204 0.39 -14.86 26.03
CA PRO A 204 1.38 -13.80 25.80
C PRO A 204 0.76 -12.42 25.57
N CYS A 205 -0.52 -12.37 25.16
CA CYS A 205 -1.23 -11.13 24.84
C CYS A 205 -2.24 -10.72 25.94
N ASN A 206 -2.24 -11.41 27.09
CA ASN A 206 -3.11 -11.12 28.23
C ASN A 206 -4.61 -11.12 27.90
N GLU A 207 -5.06 -12.18 27.24
CA GLU A 207 -6.43 -12.37 26.82
C GLU A 207 -7.41 -12.53 28.00
N SER A 208 -8.64 -12.02 27.91
CA SER A 208 -9.25 -11.33 26.75
C SER A 208 -9.01 -9.81 26.73
N THR A 209 -8.02 -9.29 27.46
CA THR A 209 -7.73 -7.85 27.48
C THR A 209 -6.89 -7.42 26.28
N GLY A 210 -6.03 -8.29 25.76
CA GLY A 210 -5.13 -7.97 24.65
C GLY A 210 -3.97 -7.05 25.06
N ILE A 211 -3.12 -6.73 24.09
CA ILE A 211 -2.05 -5.74 24.22
C ILE A 211 -2.62 -4.39 23.78
N GLY A 212 -3.30 -3.70 24.70
CA GLY A 212 -4.05 -2.47 24.41
C GLY A 212 -3.33 -1.16 24.75
N SER A 213 -3.71 -0.09 24.06
CA SER A 213 -3.28 1.29 24.34
C SER A 213 -3.78 1.82 25.68
N GLY A 214 -4.84 1.21 26.21
CA GLY A 214 -5.71 1.82 27.20
C GLY A 214 -6.54 2.95 26.60
N GLU A 215 -7.36 3.59 27.44
CA GLU A 215 -8.25 4.67 27.00
C GLU A 215 -7.46 5.90 26.60
N ARG A 216 -7.60 6.33 25.35
CA ARG A 216 -7.11 7.61 24.88
C ARG A 216 -8.27 8.56 24.66
N ALA A 217 -8.19 9.77 25.21
CA ALA A 217 -9.18 10.80 24.91
C ALA A 217 -9.11 11.23 23.44
N CYS A 218 -10.25 11.23 22.76
CA CYS A 218 -10.43 11.83 21.45
C CYS A 218 -11.51 12.92 21.52
N ALA A 219 -11.08 14.15 21.76
CA ALA A 219 -12.00 15.28 21.75
C ALA A 219 -12.49 15.54 20.31
N GLY A 220 -13.81 15.42 20.10
CA GLY A 220 -14.44 15.73 18.82
C GLY A 220 -14.84 14.52 17.98
N CYS A 221 -14.35 13.32 18.31
CA CYS A 221 -14.63 12.06 17.59
C CYS A 221 -16.12 11.74 17.40
N GLN A 222 -16.98 12.26 18.28
CA GLN A 222 -18.44 12.07 18.22
C GLN A 222 -19.17 13.17 17.44
N THR A 223 -18.50 14.29 17.18
CA THR A 223 -19.08 15.49 16.56
C THR A 223 -18.52 15.80 15.17
N GLY A 224 -17.50 15.06 14.73
CA GLY A 224 -16.91 15.19 13.40
C GLY A 224 -16.09 13.96 13.03
N PHE A 225 -15.62 13.96 11.78
CA PHE A 225 -14.77 12.91 11.24
C PHE A 225 -13.34 13.02 11.77
N HIS A 226 -12.76 11.87 12.11
CA HIS A 226 -11.38 11.70 12.50
C HIS A 226 -10.76 10.54 11.70
N ASP A 227 -9.44 10.60 11.52
CA ASP A 227 -8.65 9.59 10.83
C ASP A 227 -8.13 8.56 11.83
N TYR A 228 -8.51 7.30 11.68
CA TYR A 228 -8.01 6.20 12.49
C TYR A 228 -7.25 5.25 11.59
N ALA A 229 -6.01 4.93 11.95
CA ALA A 229 -5.20 4.06 11.12
C ALA A 229 -4.28 3.18 11.92
N VAL A 230 -3.89 2.07 11.29
CA VAL A 230 -2.82 1.22 11.77
C VAL A 230 -1.82 0.94 10.66
N GLU A 231 -0.55 0.87 11.03
CA GLU A 231 0.53 0.39 10.17
C GLU A 231 1.12 -0.89 10.73
N ILE A 232 1.04 -1.97 9.97
CA ILE A 232 1.81 -3.20 10.23
C ILE A 232 3.11 -3.09 9.43
N ASP A 233 4.19 -2.76 10.14
CA ASP A 233 5.53 -2.53 9.62
C ASP A 233 6.42 -3.75 9.81
N ARG A 234 6.51 -4.54 8.74
CA ARG A 234 7.37 -5.72 8.62
C ARG A 234 8.74 -5.39 8.01
N SER A 235 9.06 -4.09 7.88
CA SER A 235 10.31 -3.60 7.29
C SER A 235 11.43 -3.38 8.31
N VAL A 236 11.08 -3.37 9.59
CA VAL A 236 11.98 -3.12 10.72
C VAL A 236 12.14 -4.35 11.60
N SER A 237 13.20 -4.38 12.42
CA SER A 237 13.43 -5.44 13.40
C SER A 237 13.64 -4.83 14.80
N PRO A 238 12.78 -5.15 15.79
CA PRO A 238 11.59 -5.99 15.69
C PRO A 238 10.51 -5.36 14.79
N GLU A 239 9.66 -6.19 14.16
CA GLU A 239 8.48 -5.70 13.42
C GLU A 239 7.54 -4.92 14.37
N GLN A 240 6.73 -4.03 13.81
CA GLN A 240 5.88 -3.12 14.60
C GLN A 240 4.45 -3.06 14.08
N VAL A 241 3.50 -2.91 14.99
CA VAL A 241 2.13 -2.49 14.67
C VAL A 241 1.93 -1.13 15.34
N ARG A 242 1.68 -0.08 14.55
CA ARG A 242 1.60 1.32 15.00
C ARG A 242 0.20 1.88 14.76
N PHE A 243 -0.43 2.43 15.78
CA PHE A 243 -1.78 2.98 15.72
C PHE A 243 -1.75 4.51 15.72
N TYR A 244 -2.61 5.10 14.91
CA TYR A 244 -2.66 6.52 14.61
C TYR A 244 -4.07 7.06 14.78
N LEU A 245 -4.16 8.27 15.34
CA LEU A 245 -5.35 9.12 15.29
C LEU A 245 -4.96 10.46 14.70
N ASP A 246 -5.65 10.93 13.68
CA ASP A 246 -5.38 12.17 12.96
C ASP A 246 -3.92 12.28 12.52
N GLY A 247 -3.39 11.18 11.97
CA GLY A 247 -2.00 11.06 11.55
C GLY A 247 -0.96 11.01 12.68
N SER A 248 -1.36 11.11 13.96
CA SER A 248 -0.45 11.02 15.11
C SER A 248 -0.37 9.59 15.65
N ASN A 249 0.81 8.96 15.56
CA ASN A 249 1.06 7.69 16.25
C ASN A 249 0.91 7.89 17.76
N PHE A 250 0.12 7.06 18.41
CA PHE A 250 -0.10 7.11 19.86
C PHE A 250 0.15 5.79 20.58
N PHE A 251 0.21 4.68 19.85
CA PHE A 251 0.41 3.36 20.42
C PHE A 251 1.20 2.47 19.45
N THR A 252 2.13 1.68 19.99
CA THR A 252 2.98 0.80 19.18
C THR A 252 3.25 -0.50 19.90
N VAL A 253 2.89 -1.60 19.25
CA VAL A 253 3.22 -2.97 19.68
C VAL A 253 4.42 -3.45 18.88
N ASN A 254 5.43 -4.01 19.56
CA ASN A 254 6.64 -4.54 18.92
C ASN A 254 6.62 -6.06 18.97
N ALA A 255 7.11 -6.71 17.91
CA ALA A 255 7.08 -8.17 17.76
C ALA A 255 7.75 -8.93 18.92
N ASN A 256 8.77 -8.33 19.53
CA ASN A 256 9.51 -8.94 20.65
C ASN A 256 8.78 -8.87 22.00
N GLN A 257 7.55 -8.36 22.07
CA GLN A 257 6.70 -8.46 23.26
C GLN A 257 6.12 -9.88 23.44
N VAL A 258 6.08 -10.66 22.36
CA VAL A 258 5.63 -12.06 22.34
C VAL A 258 6.69 -12.94 21.69
N ASP A 259 6.54 -14.26 21.77
CA ASP A 259 7.43 -15.16 21.04
C ASP A 259 7.18 -15.11 19.53
N ALA A 260 8.19 -15.48 18.73
CA ALA A 260 8.14 -15.40 17.28
C ALA A 260 7.00 -16.22 16.65
N THR A 261 6.57 -17.32 17.27
CA THR A 261 5.46 -18.13 16.74
C THR A 261 4.14 -17.42 16.96
N THR A 262 3.93 -16.88 18.18
CA THR A 262 2.74 -16.08 18.49
C THR A 262 2.63 -14.86 17.57
N TRP A 263 3.74 -14.15 17.31
CA TRP A 263 3.73 -13.02 16.39
C TRP A 263 3.38 -13.45 14.96
N ALA A 264 4.05 -14.49 14.44
CA ALA A 264 3.81 -14.96 13.09
C ALA A 264 2.38 -15.48 12.90
N ASP A 265 1.85 -16.22 13.88
CA ASP A 265 0.48 -16.74 13.85
C ASP A 265 -0.58 -15.64 13.88
N ALA A 266 -0.28 -14.45 14.43
CA ALA A 266 -1.22 -13.34 14.57
C ALA A 266 -1.07 -12.24 13.51
N ILE A 267 0.14 -11.99 12.99
CA ILE A 267 0.47 -10.83 12.15
C ILE A 267 0.98 -11.22 10.75
N ASP A 268 1.65 -12.37 10.58
CA ASP A 268 2.35 -12.73 9.34
C ASP A 268 1.43 -13.30 8.24
N HIS A 269 0.22 -12.80 8.15
CA HIS A 269 -0.77 -13.18 7.14
C HIS A 269 -1.70 -12.00 6.83
N PRO A 270 -2.47 -12.08 5.74
CA PRO A 270 -3.48 -11.09 5.45
C PRO A 270 -4.62 -11.06 6.46
N PHE A 271 -5.38 -9.97 6.45
CA PHE A 271 -6.56 -9.67 7.25
C PHE A 271 -7.75 -9.32 6.37
N PHE A 272 -8.95 -9.39 6.95
CA PHE A 272 -10.16 -8.73 6.46
C PHE A 272 -10.60 -7.68 7.47
N ILE A 273 -11.25 -6.62 6.98
CA ILE A 273 -11.66 -5.46 7.77
C ILE A 273 -13.11 -5.61 8.20
N ILE A 274 -13.44 -5.11 9.39
CA ILE A 274 -14.75 -5.15 10.01
C ILE A 274 -15.09 -3.76 10.54
N ASP A 275 -16.32 -3.32 10.28
CA ASP A 275 -16.94 -2.16 10.92
C ASP A 275 -18.23 -2.63 11.58
N ASP A 276 -18.42 -2.26 12.85
CA ASP A 276 -19.65 -2.55 13.56
C ASP A 276 -20.03 -1.51 14.61
N LEU A 277 -21.28 -1.61 15.05
CA LEU A 277 -21.81 -0.84 16.15
C LEU A 277 -22.52 -1.77 17.14
N ALA A 278 -21.75 -2.46 17.97
CA ALA A 278 -22.28 -3.31 19.03
C ALA A 278 -23.00 -2.51 20.14
N ILE A 279 -23.90 -3.20 20.85
CA ILE A 279 -24.65 -2.69 22.00
C ILE A 279 -24.52 -3.64 23.19
N GLY A 280 -23.91 -3.16 24.26
CA GLY A 280 -23.67 -3.90 25.50
C GLY A 280 -22.42 -4.76 25.42
N GLY A 281 -22.41 -5.89 26.12
CA GLY A 281 -21.25 -6.78 26.17
C GLY A 281 -20.21 -6.42 27.22
N GLY A 282 -19.15 -7.25 27.27
CA GLY A 282 -18.15 -7.23 28.33
C GLY A 282 -17.36 -5.93 28.40
N PHE A 283 -17.04 -5.31 27.25
CA PHE A 283 -16.20 -4.11 27.21
C PHE A 283 -16.93 -2.87 27.75
N PRO A 284 -18.14 -2.50 27.26
CA PRO A 284 -18.92 -1.45 27.92
C PRO A 284 -19.14 -1.72 29.41
N ALA A 285 -19.49 -2.95 29.80
CA ALA A 285 -19.76 -3.32 31.18
C ALA A 285 -18.55 -3.15 32.12
N ALA A 286 -17.33 -3.43 31.64
CA ALA A 286 -16.09 -3.26 32.40
C ALA A 286 -15.85 -1.80 32.82
N PHE A 287 -16.45 -0.83 32.12
CA PHE A 287 -16.37 0.61 32.42
C PHE A 287 -17.69 1.15 33.01
N GLY A 288 -18.53 0.27 33.58
CA GLY A 288 -19.81 0.63 34.19
C GLY A 288 -20.95 0.84 33.19
N GLY A 289 -20.79 0.34 31.96
CA GLY A 289 -21.68 0.53 30.82
C GLY A 289 -22.88 -0.40 30.73
N GLY A 290 -23.90 0.09 30.02
CA GLY A 290 -25.22 -0.50 29.86
C GLY A 290 -25.35 -1.45 28.65
N PRO A 291 -26.48 -1.43 27.91
CA PRO A 291 -27.50 -0.39 27.92
C PRO A 291 -28.33 -0.31 29.21
N ASN A 292 -28.84 0.88 29.50
CA ASN A 292 -29.73 1.16 30.63
C ASN A 292 -30.87 2.11 30.20
N GLY A 293 -31.75 2.49 31.12
CA GLY A 293 -32.92 3.31 30.80
C GLY A 293 -32.63 4.73 30.26
N ALA A 294 -31.38 5.20 30.34
CA ALA A 294 -30.93 6.47 29.76
C ALA A 294 -30.27 6.30 28.37
N THR A 295 -29.98 5.06 27.95
CA THR A 295 -29.38 4.78 26.64
C THR A 295 -30.35 5.18 25.53
N VAL A 296 -29.93 6.09 24.66
CA VAL A 296 -30.77 6.58 23.57
C VAL A 296 -30.68 5.71 22.32
N SER A 297 -31.79 5.51 21.63
CA SER A 297 -31.85 4.89 20.30
C SER A 297 -31.36 5.86 19.21
N GLY A 298 -30.82 5.33 18.11
CA GLY A 298 -30.51 6.10 16.91
C GLY A 298 -29.09 6.66 16.81
N GLY A 299 -28.17 6.24 17.69
CA GLY A 299 -26.75 6.53 17.54
C GLY A 299 -26.18 5.88 16.27
N LYS A 300 -25.23 6.58 15.64
CA LYS A 300 -24.71 6.24 14.31
C LYS A 300 -23.20 6.27 14.29
N LEU A 301 -22.58 5.16 13.89
CA LEU A 301 -21.21 5.19 13.37
C LEU A 301 -21.30 5.61 11.90
N VAL A 302 -20.65 6.71 11.54
CA VAL A 302 -20.68 7.26 10.18
C VAL A 302 -19.28 7.16 9.60
N ILE A 303 -19.13 6.42 8.51
CA ILE A 303 -17.85 6.05 7.92
C ILE A 303 -17.76 6.72 6.56
N ASP A 304 -16.78 7.60 6.40
CA ASP A 304 -16.53 8.37 5.18
C ASP A 304 -15.72 7.57 4.16
N SER A 305 -14.69 6.89 4.61
CA SER A 305 -13.89 6.04 3.73
C SER A 305 -13.14 4.98 4.51
N VAL A 306 -12.86 3.85 3.86
CA VAL A 306 -11.87 2.87 4.30
C VAL A 306 -10.85 2.69 3.20
N ALA A 307 -9.57 2.73 3.55
CA ALA A 307 -8.47 2.63 2.60
C ALA A 307 -7.36 1.73 3.11
N VAL A 308 -6.76 1.01 2.16
CA VAL A 308 -5.58 0.19 2.37
C VAL A 308 -4.49 0.70 1.46
N TYR A 309 -3.35 1.00 2.07
CA TYR A 309 -2.16 1.44 1.38
C TYR A 309 -1.03 0.46 1.66
N ASN A 310 -0.26 0.12 0.63
CA ASN A 310 0.91 -0.72 0.78
C ASN A 310 2.17 0.02 0.40
N LYS A 311 3.21 -0.29 1.14
CA LYS A 311 4.56 0.19 0.96
C LYS A 311 5.47 -1.03 0.86
N GLY A 312 6.01 -1.27 -0.33
CA GLY A 312 6.83 -2.46 -0.59
C GLY A 312 8.17 -2.43 0.16
N PRO A 313 8.87 -3.57 0.26
CA PRO A 313 10.17 -3.62 0.90
C PRO A 313 11.18 -2.60 0.34
N GLY A 314 11.77 -1.78 1.20
CA GLY A 314 12.85 -0.84 0.84
C GLY A 314 12.44 0.63 0.53
N SER A 315 11.25 1.08 0.92
CA SER A 315 10.69 2.40 0.55
C SER A 315 10.70 3.44 1.70
N GLY A 316 11.81 3.56 2.45
CA GLY A 316 12.01 4.57 3.50
C GLY A 316 12.26 5.99 2.97
N SER A 317 11.65 6.99 3.61
CA SER A 317 11.67 8.41 3.22
C SER A 317 13.06 9.06 3.29
N GLY A 318 13.47 9.67 2.19
CA GLY A 318 14.64 10.55 2.11
C GLY A 318 15.25 10.56 0.70
N GLY A 319 14.72 11.40 -0.21
CA GLY A 319 15.41 11.79 -1.44
C GLY A 319 15.93 10.67 -2.36
N SER A 320 15.40 9.45 -2.28
CA SER A 320 15.87 8.31 -3.06
C SER A 320 15.07 8.19 -4.36
N VAL A 321 15.79 8.08 -5.46
CA VAL A 321 15.21 7.63 -6.72
C VAL A 321 14.67 6.21 -6.51
N THR A 322 13.38 5.99 -6.78
CA THR A 322 12.71 4.68 -6.60
C THR A 322 12.54 4.03 -7.97
N GLY A 323 12.93 2.76 -8.10
CA GLY A 323 12.88 2.02 -9.36
C GLY A 323 14.26 1.64 -9.89
N GLN A 324 14.28 0.94 -11.01
CA GLN A 324 15.49 0.45 -11.67
C GLN A 324 15.63 1.11 -13.04
N THR A 325 16.85 1.34 -13.47
CA THR A 325 17.09 1.73 -14.87
C THR A 325 16.69 0.60 -15.80
N ILE A 326 15.96 0.92 -16.87
CA ILE A 326 15.76 0.00 -18.00
C ILE A 326 16.75 0.42 -19.08
N THR A 327 17.79 -0.39 -19.33
CA THR A 327 18.79 -0.06 -20.35
C THR A 327 18.35 -0.60 -21.70
N GLY A 328 18.16 0.28 -22.68
CA GLY A 328 17.79 -0.01 -24.05
C GLY A 328 18.95 0.07 -25.05
N PRO A 329 18.63 0.18 -26.34
CA PRO A 329 19.61 0.25 -27.44
C PRO A 329 20.65 1.36 -27.23
N GLY A 330 21.91 1.05 -27.55
CA GLY A 330 23.04 1.99 -27.39
C GLY A 330 23.50 2.18 -25.95
N GLY A 331 23.07 1.33 -25.00
CA GLY A 331 23.44 1.45 -23.59
C GLY A 331 22.75 2.61 -22.87
N LYS A 332 21.69 3.15 -23.48
CA LYS A 332 20.92 4.29 -22.96
C LYS A 332 19.78 3.83 -22.07
N CYS A 333 19.34 4.68 -21.16
CA CYS A 333 18.23 4.39 -20.28
C CYS A 333 16.90 4.81 -20.91
N VAL A 334 15.84 4.04 -20.63
CA VAL A 334 14.46 4.48 -20.86
C VAL A 334 14.19 5.64 -19.92
N ASP A 335 13.86 6.78 -20.49
CA ASP A 335 13.84 8.09 -19.85
C ASP A 335 12.50 8.80 -20.10
N VAL A 336 11.98 9.51 -19.11
CA VAL A 336 10.87 10.46 -19.30
C VAL A 336 11.44 11.85 -19.54
N ALA A 337 11.20 12.41 -20.72
CA ALA A 337 11.71 13.73 -21.07
C ALA A 337 11.29 14.81 -20.06
N GLY A 338 12.24 15.61 -19.56
CA GLY A 338 11.93 16.77 -18.72
C GLY A 338 12.53 16.75 -17.31
N ASP A 339 13.55 15.93 -17.06
CA ASP A 339 14.41 16.00 -15.86
C ASP A 339 13.58 15.97 -14.57
N ASP A 340 12.95 14.81 -14.33
CA ASP A 340 12.11 14.52 -13.15
C ASP A 340 10.77 15.28 -13.05
N THR A 341 10.38 16.08 -14.05
CA THR A 341 9.13 16.89 -14.01
C THR A 341 7.99 16.38 -14.90
N GLY A 342 8.12 15.17 -15.45
CA GLY A 342 7.18 14.61 -16.43
C GLY A 342 5.73 14.44 -15.93
N GLY A 343 4.76 14.93 -16.70
CA GLY A 343 3.32 14.74 -16.52
C GLY A 343 2.67 13.87 -17.62
N ASP A 344 1.34 13.86 -17.69
CA ASP A 344 0.62 13.11 -18.73
C ASP A 344 0.96 13.60 -20.14
N GLY A 345 1.24 12.67 -21.05
CA GLY A 345 1.63 12.95 -22.43
C GLY A 345 3.13 13.20 -22.63
N THR A 346 3.92 13.23 -21.55
CA THR A 346 5.37 13.46 -21.63
C THR A 346 6.05 12.34 -22.40
N ALA A 347 6.99 12.69 -23.28
CA ALA A 347 7.65 11.71 -24.14
C ALA A 347 8.52 10.74 -23.34
N VAL A 348 8.39 9.45 -23.64
CA VAL A 348 9.36 8.44 -23.20
C VAL A 348 10.39 8.23 -24.30
N GLN A 349 11.67 8.31 -23.95
CA GLN A 349 12.79 8.40 -24.87
C GLN A 349 13.99 7.59 -24.40
N LEU A 350 15.04 7.54 -25.24
CA LEU A 350 16.37 7.11 -24.82
C LEU A 350 17.19 8.32 -24.39
N TRP A 351 17.89 8.18 -23.27
CA TRP A 351 18.84 9.18 -22.77
C TRP A 351 20.03 8.50 -22.09
N ASP A 352 21.14 9.23 -21.93
CA ASP A 352 22.27 8.73 -21.15
C ASP A 352 21.83 8.40 -19.73
N CYS A 353 22.29 7.24 -19.23
CA CYS A 353 21.93 6.77 -17.91
C CYS A 353 22.50 7.67 -16.81
N GLN A 354 21.65 8.08 -15.88
CA GLN A 354 21.98 8.97 -14.77
C GLN A 354 21.52 8.34 -13.46
N THR A 355 22.42 8.25 -12.49
CA THR A 355 22.19 7.53 -11.22
C THR A 355 21.18 8.22 -10.30
N ALA A 356 21.02 9.54 -10.41
CA ALA A 356 20.14 10.33 -9.56
C ALA A 356 18.83 10.80 -10.25
N ALA A 357 18.61 10.43 -11.50
CA ALA A 357 17.48 10.91 -12.30
C ALA A 357 16.24 10.01 -12.09
N LYS A 358 15.21 10.52 -11.41
CA LYS A 358 13.98 9.77 -11.11
C LYS A 358 13.25 9.32 -12.36
N ASP A 359 13.22 10.16 -13.38
CA ASP A 359 12.63 9.92 -14.69
C ASP A 359 13.23 8.74 -15.48
N GLN A 360 14.40 8.23 -15.07
CA GLN A 360 15.03 7.05 -15.66
C GLN A 360 14.84 5.77 -14.86
N HIS A 361 14.23 5.86 -13.67
CA HIS A 361 14.08 4.74 -12.76
C HIS A 361 12.63 4.28 -12.73
N TRP A 362 12.43 3.03 -13.14
CA TRP A 362 11.13 2.44 -13.36
C TRP A 362 10.87 1.31 -12.37
N THR A 363 9.69 1.30 -11.79
CA THR A 363 9.21 0.27 -10.86
C THR A 363 8.13 -0.55 -11.54
N TRP A 364 8.22 -1.88 -11.47
CA TRP A 364 7.10 -2.73 -11.87
C TRP A 364 6.02 -2.71 -10.79
N SER A 365 4.77 -2.51 -11.19
CA SER A 365 3.59 -2.67 -10.35
C SER A 365 2.53 -3.45 -11.12
N GLY A 366 2.36 -4.72 -10.76
CA GLY A 366 1.59 -5.66 -11.58
C GLY A 366 2.18 -5.79 -12.99
N GLN A 367 1.38 -5.48 -14.01
CA GLN A 367 1.82 -5.44 -15.41
C GLN A 367 2.28 -4.04 -15.85
N THR A 368 2.28 -3.03 -14.99
CA THR A 368 2.63 -1.67 -15.37
C THR A 368 4.09 -1.34 -15.02
N LEU A 369 4.72 -0.52 -15.86
CA LEU A 369 6.03 0.09 -15.59
C LEU A 369 5.79 1.52 -15.15
N GLN A 370 6.23 1.86 -13.93
CA GLN A 370 5.89 3.13 -13.29
C GLN A 370 7.12 3.97 -12.97
N THR A 371 7.03 5.27 -13.20
CA THR A 371 7.99 6.27 -12.71
C THR A 371 7.28 7.59 -12.49
N LEU A 372 7.81 8.46 -11.64
CA LEU A 372 7.20 9.77 -11.30
C LEU A 372 5.72 9.67 -10.90
N GLY A 373 5.30 8.55 -10.28
CA GLY A 373 3.91 8.29 -9.90
C GLY A 373 2.95 8.02 -11.07
N LYS A 374 3.47 7.69 -12.25
CA LYS A 374 2.72 7.49 -13.50
C LYS A 374 3.21 6.25 -14.24
N CYS A 375 2.48 5.83 -15.27
CA CYS A 375 2.69 4.59 -16.01
C CYS A 375 3.25 4.85 -17.42
N LEU A 376 4.11 3.94 -17.88
CA LEU A 376 4.52 3.83 -19.27
C LEU A 376 3.30 3.47 -20.14
N ASP A 377 2.98 4.33 -21.09
CA ASP A 377 1.71 4.35 -21.80
C ASP A 377 1.93 4.39 -23.32
N ILE A 378 1.11 3.64 -24.06
CA ILE A 378 1.00 3.79 -25.51
C ILE A 378 0.08 4.96 -25.81
N ALA A 379 0.61 6.01 -26.44
CA ALA A 379 -0.11 7.27 -26.62
C ALA A 379 -1.49 7.09 -27.25
N GLY A 380 -2.52 7.55 -26.53
CA GLY A 380 -3.92 7.47 -26.95
C GLY A 380 -4.50 6.05 -27.02
N GLY A 381 -3.83 5.06 -26.42
CA GLY A 381 -4.21 3.65 -26.51
C GLY A 381 -4.13 3.07 -27.92
N ASN A 382 -3.43 3.73 -28.85
CA ASN A 382 -3.40 3.35 -30.26
C ASN A 382 -2.44 2.17 -30.50
N SER A 383 -2.98 1.02 -30.87
CA SER A 383 -2.21 -0.20 -31.07
C SER A 383 -1.35 -0.22 -32.34
N ALA A 384 -1.44 0.76 -33.24
CA ALA A 384 -0.69 0.77 -34.50
C ALA A 384 0.84 0.75 -34.32
N ALA A 385 1.55 0.11 -35.25
CA ALA A 385 3.02 0.14 -35.28
C ALA A 385 3.52 1.58 -35.49
N GLY A 386 4.53 1.99 -34.73
CA GLY A 386 5.07 3.35 -34.72
C GLY A 386 4.39 4.31 -33.75
N THR A 387 3.31 3.90 -33.06
CA THR A 387 2.70 4.71 -32.00
C THR A 387 3.73 5.00 -30.90
N LYS A 388 3.82 6.26 -30.49
CA LYS A 388 4.82 6.72 -29.53
C LYS A 388 4.46 6.33 -28.10
N LEU A 389 5.50 6.10 -27.30
CA LEU A 389 5.37 5.94 -25.86
C LEU A 389 5.34 7.30 -25.17
N GLN A 390 4.62 7.34 -24.07
CA GLN A 390 4.49 8.51 -23.20
C GLN A 390 4.36 8.08 -21.74
N LEU A 391 4.46 9.04 -20.84
CA LEU A 391 4.06 8.90 -19.45
C LEU A 391 2.60 9.32 -19.31
N ALA A 392 1.78 8.56 -18.57
CA ALA A 392 0.39 8.92 -18.32
C ALA A 392 -0.10 8.41 -16.94
N THR A 393 -1.16 9.02 -16.43
CA THR A 393 -1.83 8.56 -15.22
C THR A 393 -2.18 7.08 -15.33
N CYS A 394 -1.77 6.31 -14.32
CA CYS A 394 -1.99 4.88 -14.25
C CYS A 394 -3.49 4.56 -14.25
N ASN A 395 -3.90 3.62 -15.08
CA ASN A 395 -5.28 3.17 -15.18
C ASN A 395 -5.34 1.66 -15.47
N SER A 396 -6.55 1.10 -15.53
CA SER A 396 -6.77 -0.33 -15.81
C SER A 396 -6.73 -0.69 -17.30
N GLY A 397 -6.38 0.26 -18.18
CA GLY A 397 -6.30 0.10 -19.62
C GLY A 397 -5.11 -0.76 -20.04
N GLY A 398 -5.36 -1.77 -20.89
CA GLY A 398 -4.33 -2.73 -21.31
C GLY A 398 -3.16 -2.13 -22.11
N TYR A 399 -3.28 -0.89 -22.58
CA TYR A 399 -2.21 -0.13 -23.26
C TYR A 399 -1.11 0.39 -22.32
N GLN A 400 -1.24 0.17 -21.00
CA GLN A 400 -0.21 0.41 -20.00
C GLN A 400 0.45 -0.89 -19.48
N ASN A 401 -0.02 -2.05 -19.97
CA ASN A 401 0.50 -3.35 -19.55
C ASN A 401 1.72 -3.74 -20.37
N TRP A 402 2.75 -4.26 -19.71
CA TRP A 402 4.00 -4.70 -20.32
C TRP A 402 4.32 -6.10 -19.80
N VAL A 403 4.96 -6.90 -20.63
CA VAL A 403 5.42 -8.25 -20.29
C VAL A 403 6.82 -8.42 -20.82
N ARG A 404 7.75 -8.72 -19.91
CA ARG A 404 9.12 -9.07 -20.27
C ARG A 404 9.15 -10.42 -20.99
N GLN A 405 9.85 -10.46 -22.11
CA GLN A 405 10.07 -11.66 -22.89
C GLN A 405 11.46 -12.24 -22.60
N GLY A 406 11.62 -13.56 -22.70
CA GLY A 406 12.91 -14.24 -22.47
C GLY A 406 14.02 -13.84 -23.45
N ASN A 407 13.68 -13.22 -24.57
CA ASN A 407 14.62 -12.70 -25.56
C ASN A 407 15.06 -11.24 -25.27
N GLY A 408 14.66 -10.66 -24.14
CA GLY A 408 15.00 -9.29 -23.73
C GLY A 408 14.07 -8.19 -24.26
N SER A 409 12.98 -8.51 -24.96
CA SER A 409 11.99 -7.49 -25.35
C SER A 409 10.94 -7.24 -24.27
N LEU A 410 10.35 -6.04 -24.31
CA LEU A 410 9.21 -5.65 -23.47
C LEU A 410 7.97 -5.54 -24.37
N LYS A 411 7.00 -6.44 -24.20
CA LYS A 411 5.83 -6.57 -25.07
C LYS A 411 4.58 -6.05 -24.37
N ASN A 412 3.79 -5.23 -25.04
CA ASN A 412 2.44 -4.89 -24.59
C ASN A 412 1.43 -5.95 -25.09
N PRO A 413 0.72 -6.67 -24.19
CA PRO A 413 -0.19 -7.74 -24.59
C PRO A 413 -1.36 -7.27 -25.45
N THR A 414 -1.92 -6.08 -25.18
CA THR A 414 -3.11 -5.55 -25.86
C THR A 414 -2.84 -5.16 -27.31
N SER A 415 -1.69 -4.55 -27.59
CA SER A 415 -1.27 -4.22 -28.96
C SER A 415 -0.56 -5.37 -29.66
N GLY A 416 -0.04 -6.35 -28.91
CA GLY A 416 0.78 -7.44 -29.42
C GLY A 416 2.21 -7.01 -29.83
N ARG A 417 2.60 -5.77 -29.54
CA ARG A 417 3.84 -5.13 -30.02
C ARG A 417 4.87 -4.92 -28.92
N CYS A 418 6.12 -4.73 -29.32
CA CYS A 418 7.26 -4.54 -28.42
C CYS A 418 7.67 -3.07 -28.36
N ILE A 419 8.23 -2.64 -27.22
CA ILE A 419 8.97 -1.38 -27.14
C ILE A 419 10.10 -1.42 -28.17
N ASP A 420 10.25 -0.32 -28.90
CA ASP A 420 11.12 -0.21 -30.07
C ASP A 420 11.79 1.16 -30.10
N SER A 421 13.11 1.17 -30.35
CA SER A 421 13.81 2.37 -30.77
C SER A 421 13.66 2.56 -32.29
N PRO A 422 13.00 3.64 -32.76
CA PRO A 422 12.68 3.82 -34.18
C PRO A 422 13.92 3.71 -35.07
N SER A 423 13.88 2.79 -36.04
CA SER A 423 14.97 2.54 -36.99
C SER A 423 16.32 2.21 -36.33
N GLY A 424 16.31 1.74 -35.07
CA GLY A 424 17.51 1.45 -34.30
C GLY A 424 18.30 2.69 -33.87
N ALA A 425 17.66 3.86 -33.82
CA ALA A 425 18.32 5.09 -33.38
C ALA A 425 18.78 5.01 -31.92
N THR A 426 19.91 5.63 -31.61
CA THR A 426 20.53 5.59 -30.27
C THR A 426 20.95 6.97 -29.80
N ALA A 427 20.43 8.05 -30.37
CA ALA A 427 20.74 9.42 -29.90
C ALA A 427 19.92 9.77 -28.65
N ASN A 428 20.45 10.63 -27.77
CA ASN A 428 19.65 11.22 -26.69
C ASN A 428 18.43 11.95 -27.28
N GLY A 429 17.27 11.76 -26.67
CA GLY A 429 16.01 12.31 -27.16
C GLY A 429 15.30 11.44 -28.20
N THR A 430 15.82 10.24 -28.49
CA THR A 430 15.14 9.29 -29.39
C THR A 430 13.84 8.83 -28.74
N ARG A 431 12.69 9.34 -29.22
CA ARG A 431 11.38 8.99 -28.68
C ARG A 431 11.01 7.55 -29.01
N LEU A 432 10.83 6.74 -27.97
CA LEU A 432 10.48 5.33 -28.08
C LEU A 432 9.06 5.15 -28.62
N GLN A 433 8.82 4.01 -29.25
CA GLN A 433 7.56 3.64 -29.87
C GLN A 433 7.22 2.17 -29.60
N ILE A 434 6.00 1.75 -29.96
CA ILE A 434 5.70 0.33 -30.14
C ILE A 434 5.91 -0.08 -31.60
N TYR A 435 6.43 -1.28 -31.84
CA TYR A 435 6.58 -1.83 -33.18
C TYR A 435 6.39 -3.35 -33.18
N ASP A 436 6.20 -3.94 -34.36
CA ASP A 436 6.09 -5.40 -34.48
C ASP A 436 7.34 -6.06 -33.91
N CYS A 437 7.15 -7.03 -33.00
CA CYS A 437 8.24 -7.73 -32.33
C CYS A 437 9.05 -8.51 -33.36
N ASN A 438 10.29 -8.08 -33.63
CA ASN A 438 11.13 -8.62 -34.71
C ASN A 438 12.46 -9.20 -34.21
N GLY A 439 12.74 -9.09 -32.91
CA GLY A 439 13.93 -9.65 -32.27
C GLY A 439 15.21 -8.84 -32.49
N ALA A 440 15.15 -7.70 -33.18
CA ALA A 440 16.30 -6.82 -33.41
C ALA A 440 16.82 -6.19 -32.11
N ASP A 441 18.08 -5.73 -32.16
CA ASP A 441 18.73 -5.03 -31.03
C ASP A 441 17.97 -3.76 -30.62
N ALA A 442 17.27 -3.12 -31.56
CA ALA A 442 16.39 -1.98 -31.32
C ALA A 442 15.24 -2.24 -30.33
N GLN A 443 14.96 -3.52 -30.03
CA GLN A 443 13.87 -3.96 -29.15
C GLN A 443 14.39 -4.69 -27.90
N LYS A 444 15.68 -4.54 -27.57
CA LYS A 444 16.31 -5.19 -26.42
C LYS A 444 16.43 -4.21 -25.26
N PHE A 445 15.84 -4.59 -24.14
CA PHE A 445 15.79 -3.80 -22.92
C PHE A 445 16.18 -4.68 -21.72
N ALA A 446 17.22 -4.27 -21.02
CA ALA A 446 17.75 -4.93 -19.84
C ALA A 446 17.15 -4.32 -18.56
N ILE A 447 16.77 -5.20 -17.64
CA ILE A 447 16.28 -4.88 -16.29
C ILE A 447 17.11 -5.75 -15.33
N GLY A 448 17.79 -5.15 -14.36
CA GLY A 448 18.66 -5.87 -13.43
C GLY A 448 17.91 -6.34 -12.18
N THR A 449 17.97 -7.63 -11.84
CA THR A 449 17.30 -8.17 -10.66
C THR A 449 18.31 -8.52 -9.56
N PRO A 450 17.97 -8.32 -8.27
CA PRO A 450 18.77 -8.86 -7.18
C PRO A 450 18.90 -10.37 -7.26
N ILE A 451 20.07 -10.87 -6.87
CA ILE A 451 20.26 -12.27 -6.52
C ILE A 451 20.42 -12.33 -5.00
N TYR A 452 19.42 -12.88 -4.32
CA TYR A 452 19.49 -13.12 -2.88
C TYR A 452 20.33 -14.35 -2.62
N GLY A 453 21.16 -14.29 -1.58
CA GLY A 453 22.02 -15.36 -1.13
C GLY A 453 21.85 -15.65 0.37
N PRO A 454 22.76 -16.45 0.95
CA PRO A 454 22.69 -16.88 2.34
C PRO A 454 22.55 -15.70 3.32
N GLY A 455 21.66 -15.85 4.32
CA GLY A 455 21.40 -14.82 5.33
C GLY A 455 20.54 -13.66 4.85
N GLY A 456 19.81 -13.82 3.73
CA GLY A 456 18.96 -12.77 3.17
C GLY A 456 19.73 -11.61 2.51
N LYS A 457 21.03 -11.82 2.25
CA LYS A 457 21.94 -10.83 1.66
C LYS A 457 21.89 -10.85 0.14
N CYS A 458 22.38 -9.80 -0.50
CA CYS A 458 22.45 -9.70 -1.95
C CYS A 458 23.85 -10.04 -2.46
N VAL A 459 23.90 -10.67 -3.63
CA VAL A 459 25.14 -10.82 -4.41
C VAL A 459 25.54 -9.45 -4.91
N ASP A 460 26.71 -8.98 -4.47
CA ASP A 460 27.17 -7.61 -4.53
C ASP A 460 28.54 -7.53 -5.19
N VAL A 461 28.78 -6.50 -6.01
CA VAL A 461 30.12 -6.15 -6.47
C VAL A 461 30.69 -5.09 -5.52
N ALA A 462 31.80 -5.41 -4.85
CA ALA A 462 32.39 -4.53 -3.85
C ALA A 462 32.78 -3.15 -4.42
N GLY A 463 32.53 -2.09 -3.65
CA GLY A 463 32.97 -0.73 -3.98
C GLY A 463 31.90 0.17 -4.59
N ASP A 464 30.63 -0.04 -4.23
CA ASP A 464 29.48 0.84 -4.48
C ASP A 464 29.42 1.37 -5.92
N ASP A 465 28.88 0.56 -6.84
CA ASP A 465 28.63 0.89 -8.24
C ASP A 465 29.86 1.23 -9.12
N THR A 466 31.09 1.19 -8.59
CA THR A 466 32.32 1.56 -9.34
C THR A 466 33.14 0.38 -9.89
N GLY A 467 32.61 -0.84 -9.84
CA GLY A 467 33.33 -2.09 -10.10
C GLY A 467 33.99 -2.22 -11.49
N GLY A 468 35.30 -2.49 -11.49
CA GLY A 468 36.12 -2.83 -12.65
C GLY A 468 36.51 -4.32 -12.73
N ASP A 469 37.41 -4.67 -13.65
CA ASP A 469 37.96 -6.04 -13.72
C ASP A 469 38.72 -6.39 -12.44
N GLY A 470 38.46 -7.58 -11.89
CA GLY A 470 39.06 -8.07 -10.65
C GLY A 470 38.32 -7.65 -9.37
N THR A 471 37.28 -6.83 -9.47
CA THR A 471 36.49 -6.39 -8.32
C THR A 471 35.82 -7.58 -7.64
N ALA A 472 35.86 -7.63 -6.32
CA ALA A 472 35.33 -8.76 -5.56
C ALA A 472 33.80 -8.84 -5.71
N VAL A 473 33.30 -10.07 -5.90
CA VAL A 473 31.87 -10.37 -5.74
C VAL A 473 31.66 -10.97 -4.35
N GLN A 474 30.73 -10.40 -3.59
CA GLN A 474 30.56 -10.65 -2.16
C GLN A 474 29.09 -10.74 -1.76
N LEU A 475 28.84 -11.10 -0.50
CA LEU A 475 27.55 -10.87 0.15
C LEU A 475 27.59 -9.53 0.86
N TRP A 476 26.52 -8.76 0.66
CA TRP A 476 26.28 -7.51 1.37
C TRP A 476 24.80 -7.40 1.73
N ASP A 477 24.47 -6.58 2.72
CA ASP A 477 23.08 -6.24 2.97
C ASP A 477 22.44 -5.74 1.68
N CYS A 478 21.22 -6.19 1.41
CA CYS A 478 20.52 -5.76 0.21
C CYS A 478 20.31 -4.26 0.29
N GLN A 479 20.93 -3.55 -0.65
CA GLN A 479 20.87 -2.10 -0.75
C GLN A 479 19.66 -1.68 -1.61
N GLN A 480 19.42 -0.37 -1.67
CA GLN A 480 18.22 0.25 -2.26
C GLN A 480 17.99 -0.14 -3.73
N THR A 481 16.87 0.29 -4.32
CA THR A 481 16.50 -0.04 -5.71
C THR A 481 17.50 0.42 -6.77
N THR A 482 18.42 1.32 -6.42
CA THR A 482 19.41 1.96 -7.32
C THR A 482 20.81 1.34 -7.31
N SER A 483 21.11 0.37 -6.43
CA SER A 483 22.45 -0.24 -6.33
C SER A 483 22.73 -1.13 -7.55
N LEU A 484 23.39 -0.58 -8.58
CA LEU A 484 23.68 -1.29 -9.83
C LEU A 484 24.56 -2.52 -9.56
N ASP A 485 25.53 -2.40 -8.66
CA ASP A 485 26.42 -3.46 -8.18
C ASP A 485 25.73 -4.70 -7.57
N GLN A 486 24.47 -4.59 -7.16
CA GLN A 486 23.66 -5.71 -6.66
C GLN A 486 22.56 -6.16 -7.62
N LYS A 487 22.40 -5.49 -8.77
CA LYS A 487 21.43 -5.88 -9.80
C LYS A 487 22.14 -6.64 -10.91
N TRP A 488 21.70 -7.86 -11.15
CA TRP A 488 22.29 -8.73 -12.15
C TRP A 488 21.29 -8.97 -13.29
N THR A 489 21.80 -8.98 -14.52
CA THR A 489 21.02 -9.30 -15.71
C THR A 489 21.60 -10.53 -16.40
N TRP A 490 20.74 -11.49 -16.69
CA TRP A 490 21.09 -12.61 -17.56
C TRP A 490 21.18 -12.16 -19.02
N SER A 491 22.28 -12.49 -19.67
CA SER A 491 22.47 -12.38 -21.12
C SER A 491 23.04 -13.69 -21.64
N GLY A 492 22.18 -14.55 -22.20
CA GLY A 492 22.54 -15.94 -22.47
C GLY A 492 22.86 -16.67 -21.17
N GLN A 493 24.02 -17.32 -21.09
CA GLN A 493 24.50 -17.99 -19.86
C GLN A 493 25.34 -17.05 -18.97
N THR A 494 25.48 -15.78 -19.30
CA THR A 494 26.30 -14.86 -18.50
C THR A 494 25.43 -14.03 -17.56
N LEU A 495 25.87 -13.89 -16.30
CA LEU A 495 25.33 -12.95 -15.33
C LEU A 495 26.12 -11.66 -15.41
N ARG A 496 25.42 -10.53 -15.61
CA ARG A 496 26.04 -9.24 -15.89
C ARG A 496 25.60 -8.15 -14.95
N THR A 497 26.54 -7.30 -14.56
CA THR A 497 26.29 -6.02 -13.91
C THR A 497 27.42 -5.05 -14.24
N LEU A 498 27.20 -3.74 -14.11
CA LEU A 498 28.21 -2.69 -14.35
C LEU A 498 28.94 -2.85 -15.70
N GLY A 499 28.23 -3.33 -16.73
CA GLY A 499 28.79 -3.59 -18.08
C GLY A 499 29.77 -4.77 -18.17
N LYS A 500 29.86 -5.62 -17.14
CA LYS A 500 30.81 -6.73 -17.01
C LYS A 500 30.10 -8.02 -16.61
N CYS A 501 30.86 -9.12 -16.52
CA CYS A 501 30.35 -10.46 -16.27
C CYS A 501 30.84 -11.00 -14.92
N LEU A 502 29.99 -11.78 -14.25
CA LEU A 502 30.38 -12.62 -13.11
C LEU A 502 31.39 -13.67 -13.58
N ASP A 503 32.55 -13.69 -12.94
CA ASP A 503 33.74 -14.41 -13.40
C ASP A 503 34.39 -15.21 -12.27
N ILE A 504 34.87 -16.40 -12.60
CA ILE A 504 35.71 -17.20 -11.71
C ILE A 504 37.15 -16.68 -11.83
N ALA A 505 37.68 -16.12 -10.74
CA ALA A 505 38.95 -15.41 -10.77
C ALA A 505 40.09 -16.28 -11.33
N GLY A 506 40.74 -15.76 -12.38
CA GLY A 506 41.85 -16.42 -13.08
C GLY A 506 41.48 -17.70 -13.83
N GLY A 507 40.18 -18.02 -13.99
CA GLY A 507 39.72 -19.27 -14.60
C GLY A 507 40.15 -20.52 -13.80
N ILE A 508 40.38 -20.38 -12.50
CA ILE A 508 40.92 -21.47 -11.67
C ILE A 508 39.80 -22.41 -11.23
N ASN A 509 39.86 -23.65 -11.69
CA ASN A 509 38.89 -24.69 -11.36
C ASN A 509 39.22 -25.42 -10.03
N ALA A 510 39.13 -24.72 -8.91
CA ALA A 510 39.40 -25.26 -7.57
C ALA A 510 38.37 -24.75 -6.54
N ASN A 511 38.09 -25.57 -5.53
CA ASN A 511 37.27 -25.14 -4.39
C ASN A 511 37.92 -23.94 -3.69
N GLY A 512 37.11 -22.93 -3.40
CA GLY A 512 37.57 -21.70 -2.76
C GLY A 512 38.07 -20.63 -3.72
N THR A 513 38.12 -20.89 -5.04
CA THR A 513 38.42 -19.84 -6.02
C THR A 513 37.36 -18.74 -5.92
N LYS A 514 37.81 -17.50 -5.75
CA LYS A 514 36.93 -16.36 -5.53
C LYS A 514 36.22 -15.91 -6.80
N LEU A 515 35.02 -15.39 -6.62
CA LEU A 515 34.30 -14.71 -7.68
C LEU A 515 34.75 -13.25 -7.79
N GLN A 516 34.69 -12.75 -9.00
CA GLN A 516 35.02 -11.38 -9.34
C GLN A 516 34.15 -10.87 -10.50
N LEU A 517 34.20 -9.57 -10.72
CA LEU A 517 33.69 -8.95 -11.93
C LEU A 517 34.81 -8.89 -12.98
N ALA A 518 34.53 -9.23 -14.24
CA ALA A 518 35.51 -9.15 -15.32
C ALA A 518 34.87 -8.82 -16.67
N THR A 519 35.68 -8.32 -17.60
CA THR A 519 35.26 -8.08 -18.99
C THR A 519 34.66 -9.35 -19.58
N CYS A 520 33.44 -9.20 -20.11
CA CYS A 520 32.70 -10.31 -20.69
C CYS A 520 33.46 -10.91 -21.88
N ASN A 521 33.65 -12.23 -21.88
CA ASN A 521 34.33 -12.97 -22.92
C ASN A 521 33.54 -14.24 -23.29
N SER A 522 34.03 -15.00 -24.27
CA SER A 522 33.39 -16.24 -24.73
C SER A 522 33.85 -17.49 -23.96
N GLY A 523 34.59 -17.33 -22.87
CA GLY A 523 35.13 -18.40 -22.05
C GLY A 523 34.09 -19.00 -21.10
N GLY A 524 34.22 -20.29 -20.81
CA GLY A 524 33.25 -21.03 -19.99
C GLY A 524 33.19 -20.63 -18.50
N TYR A 525 34.19 -19.90 -18.01
CA TYR A 525 34.29 -19.46 -16.61
C TYR A 525 33.36 -18.29 -16.24
N GLN A 526 32.63 -17.73 -17.22
CA GLN A 526 31.60 -16.70 -17.04
C GLN A 526 30.18 -17.22 -17.30
N ASN A 527 30.04 -18.52 -17.57
CA ASN A 527 28.76 -19.16 -17.81
C ASN A 527 28.19 -19.70 -16.51
N TRP A 528 26.91 -19.44 -16.29
CA TRP A 528 26.19 -19.80 -15.07
C TRP A 528 24.84 -20.42 -15.45
N VAL A 529 24.35 -21.32 -14.60
CA VAL A 529 23.05 -21.98 -14.73
C VAL A 529 22.39 -21.97 -13.36
N VAL A 530 21.10 -21.66 -13.32
CA VAL A 530 20.29 -21.82 -12.10
C VAL A 530 19.79 -23.25 -12.06
N ASP A 531 20.12 -23.96 -10.99
CA ASP A 531 19.73 -25.34 -10.80
C ASP A 531 18.38 -25.44 -10.08
N ALA A 532 17.68 -26.56 -10.27
CA ALA A 532 16.34 -26.78 -9.72
C ALA A 532 16.30 -26.77 -8.18
N ASP A 533 17.45 -26.98 -7.54
CA ASP A 533 17.61 -26.97 -6.09
C ASP A 533 17.90 -25.56 -5.52
N GLY A 534 17.90 -24.52 -6.36
CA GLY A 534 18.19 -23.14 -5.98
C GLY A 534 19.69 -22.81 -5.89
N SER A 535 20.57 -23.68 -6.36
CA SER A 535 21.99 -23.31 -6.54
C SER A 535 22.23 -22.63 -7.89
N ILE A 536 23.37 -21.93 -8.01
CA ILE A 536 23.83 -21.37 -9.28
C ILE A 536 25.17 -22.03 -9.60
N SER A 537 25.22 -22.87 -10.63
CA SER A 537 26.41 -23.62 -11.02
C SER A 537 27.08 -23.05 -12.26
N ASN A 538 28.39 -23.25 -12.37
CA ASN A 538 29.14 -23.03 -13.59
C ASN A 538 29.30 -24.36 -14.34
N PRO A 539 28.75 -24.50 -15.57
CA PRO A 539 28.81 -25.77 -16.32
C PRO A 539 30.22 -26.24 -16.68
N THR A 540 31.19 -25.32 -16.74
CA THR A 540 32.58 -25.64 -17.11
C THR A 540 33.34 -26.25 -15.93
N THR A 541 33.08 -25.76 -14.71
CA THR A 541 33.74 -26.26 -13.50
C THR A 541 32.95 -27.36 -12.79
N GLY A 542 31.63 -27.43 -13.02
CA GLY A 542 30.72 -28.30 -12.28
C GLY A 542 30.53 -27.88 -10.82
N ARG A 543 30.86 -26.63 -10.48
CA ARG A 543 30.85 -26.08 -9.12
C ARG A 543 29.79 -25.00 -8.96
N CYS A 544 29.31 -24.84 -7.74
CA CYS A 544 28.28 -23.89 -7.36
C CYS A 544 28.89 -22.62 -6.78
N ILE A 545 28.20 -21.50 -6.93
CA ILE A 545 28.44 -20.30 -6.12
C ILE A 545 28.24 -20.68 -4.65
N ASP A 546 29.15 -20.24 -3.80
CA ASP A 546 29.25 -20.67 -2.41
C ASP A 546 29.62 -19.49 -1.51
N SER A 547 28.92 -19.37 -0.38
CA SER A 547 29.37 -18.55 0.73
C SER A 547 30.37 -19.33 1.60
N PRO A 548 31.64 -18.89 1.72
CA PRO A 548 32.67 -19.63 2.44
C PRO A 548 32.26 -19.95 3.87
N SER A 549 32.27 -21.25 4.21
CA SER A 549 31.89 -21.75 5.54
C SER A 549 30.49 -21.33 5.99
N GLY A 550 29.60 -20.97 5.07
CA GLY A 550 28.25 -20.46 5.38
C GLY A 550 28.25 -19.07 6.03
N ALA A 551 29.32 -18.28 5.86
CA ALA A 551 29.39 -16.95 6.42
C ALA A 551 28.32 -16.01 5.82
N THR A 552 27.76 -15.15 6.67
CA THR A 552 26.70 -14.20 6.29
C THR A 552 27.04 -12.80 6.77
N ALA A 553 28.32 -12.45 6.89
CA ALA A 553 28.73 -11.08 7.21
C ALA A 553 28.81 -10.23 5.93
N ASN A 554 28.58 -8.91 6.03
CA ASN A 554 28.87 -8.00 4.92
C ASN A 554 30.35 -8.07 4.56
N GLY A 555 30.63 -8.12 3.25
CA GLY A 555 31.98 -8.27 2.73
C GLY A 555 32.43 -9.72 2.57
N THR A 556 31.55 -10.70 2.83
CA THR A 556 31.87 -12.12 2.63
C THR A 556 32.09 -12.39 1.14
N ARG A 557 33.35 -12.52 0.72
CA ARG A 557 33.69 -12.76 -0.68
C ARG A 557 33.26 -14.15 -1.14
N LEU A 558 32.33 -14.18 -2.09
CA LEU A 558 31.79 -15.41 -2.67
C LEU A 558 32.88 -16.16 -3.45
N GLN A 559 32.70 -17.47 -3.52
CA GLN A 559 33.63 -18.38 -4.17
C GLN A 559 32.86 -19.44 -4.97
N ILE A 560 33.58 -20.26 -5.73
CA ILE A 560 33.05 -21.53 -6.19
C ILE A 560 33.44 -22.65 -5.22
N TYR A 561 32.54 -23.60 -5.04
CA TYR A 561 32.78 -24.82 -4.27
C TYR A 561 32.00 -25.99 -4.86
N ASP A 562 32.42 -27.22 -4.58
CA ASP A 562 31.66 -28.41 -4.98
C ASP A 562 30.22 -28.30 -4.46
N CYS A 563 29.26 -28.55 -5.36
CA CYS A 563 27.84 -28.45 -5.03
C CYS A 563 27.50 -29.50 -3.96
N ASN A 564 27.04 -29.05 -2.79
CA ASN A 564 26.82 -29.87 -1.61
C ASN A 564 25.41 -29.71 -1.00
N GLY A 565 24.56 -28.89 -1.62
CA GLY A 565 23.17 -28.69 -1.22
C GLY A 565 22.98 -27.91 0.08
N SER A 566 24.05 -27.42 0.70
CA SER A 566 23.97 -26.66 1.94
C SER A 566 23.31 -25.29 1.73
N PRO A 567 22.76 -24.67 2.79
CA PRO A 567 22.22 -23.31 2.73
C PRO A 567 23.22 -22.26 2.23
N ALA A 568 24.53 -22.52 2.35
CA ALA A 568 25.59 -21.63 1.86
C ALA A 568 25.63 -21.48 0.33
N GLN A 569 24.94 -22.37 -0.40
CA GLN A 569 24.91 -22.43 -1.86
C GLN A 569 23.52 -22.14 -2.43
N LYS A 570 22.60 -21.63 -1.61
CA LYS A 570 21.23 -21.35 -2.03
C LYS A 570 21.07 -19.87 -2.36
N PHE A 571 20.62 -19.63 -3.58
CA PHE A 571 20.41 -18.30 -4.14
C PHE A 571 19.03 -18.21 -4.77
N THR A 572 18.41 -17.04 -4.71
CA THR A 572 17.07 -16.81 -5.26
C THR A 572 17.08 -15.58 -6.12
N LEU A 573 16.55 -15.71 -7.33
CA LEU A 573 16.32 -14.59 -8.24
C LEU A 573 15.00 -13.92 -7.87
N ALA A 574 15.01 -12.59 -7.76
CA ALA A 574 13.80 -11.79 -7.54
C ALA A 574 12.88 -11.78 -8.78
#